data_AF-A0A4Q3YYL8-F1
#
_entry.id   AF-A0A4Q3YYL8-F1
#
_cell.length_a   1.000
_cell.length_b   1.000
_cell.length_c   1.000
_cell.angle_alpha   90.00
_cell.angle_beta   90.00
_cell.angle_gamma   90.00
#
_symmetry.space_group_name_H-M   'P 1'
#
loop_
_entity.id
_entity.type
_entity.pdbx_description
1 polymer ?
#
loop_
_entity_poly.entity_id
_entity_poly.type
_entity_poly.pdbx_seq_one_letter_code
_entity_poly.pdbx_strand_id
1 'polypeptide(L)'
;MTANKQQENAFWLRKLDATLGVEPTIRDVCAPCNNGFLSNLDGYACTLFDNSFSKIVQRYETVKFVSDYHQLKRWLLKVCYNSARVHTAFDVFAYQPLLPYIRGVSDATGRSVHLYAHLTYPDTAPAERVKDGVPRLFEPTSNRVGFMNFTVPGVGRKVMRTVHIRSYSFFLAFFEPKETSAVRTDFDSQFLAEIPNAVRLRPSSSAVSLVCDGWSAWDSFEGSRVNQIVVEE
;
A
#
# COMPACT_ATOMS: atom_id res chain seq x y z
N MET A 1 13.80 18.28 -26.55
CA MET A 1 12.69 17.36 -26.21
C MET A 1 13.23 15.95 -26.28
N THR A 2 13.53 15.36 -25.13
CA THR A 2 14.02 13.98 -25.07
C THR A 2 13.29 13.32 -23.92
N ALA A 3 12.38 12.41 -24.26
CA ALA A 3 11.56 11.66 -23.34
C ALA A 3 12.46 10.87 -22.37
N ASN A 4 12.21 11.02 -21.08
CA ASN A 4 12.83 10.22 -20.03
C ASN A 4 12.45 8.75 -20.26
N LYS A 5 13.42 7.93 -20.67
CA LYS A 5 13.33 6.48 -20.63
C LYS A 5 13.24 6.05 -19.16
N GLN A 6 12.04 5.80 -18.67
CA GLN A 6 11.85 4.99 -17.46
C GLN A 6 12.16 3.54 -17.84
N GLN A 7 13.37 3.11 -17.48
CA GLN A 7 13.77 1.72 -17.58
C GLN A 7 13.94 1.25 -16.13
N GLU A 8 13.12 0.26 -15.76
CA GLU A 8 13.10 -0.51 -14.50
C GLU A 8 12.05 -0.09 -13.45
N ASN A 9 10.98 -0.90 -13.38
CA ASN A 9 10.12 -0.99 -12.20
C ASN A 9 10.87 -1.79 -11.13
N ALA A 10 11.46 -1.09 -10.17
CA ALA A 10 12.17 -1.67 -9.04
C ALA A 10 11.18 -2.23 -7.99
N PHE A 11 11.21 -3.55 -7.76
CA PHE A 11 10.50 -4.24 -6.68
C PHE A 11 11.52 -4.69 -5.63
N TRP A 12 11.46 -4.16 -4.41
CA TRP A 12 12.43 -4.50 -3.36
C TRP A 12 12.05 -5.81 -2.65
N LEU A 13 12.93 -6.82 -2.71
CA LEU A 13 12.75 -8.11 -2.04
C LEU A 13 13.69 -8.24 -0.83
N ARG A 14 13.11 -8.15 0.37
CA ARG A 14 13.80 -8.18 1.67
C ARG A 14 14.73 -9.38 1.89
N LYS A 15 14.45 -10.56 1.32
CA LYS A 15 15.29 -11.76 1.51
C LYS A 15 16.57 -11.74 0.68
N LEU A 16 16.60 -10.98 -0.42
CA LEU A 16 17.73 -10.95 -1.35
C LEU A 16 18.64 -9.73 -1.14
N ASP A 17 18.23 -8.77 -0.31
CA ASP A 17 18.81 -7.43 -0.26
C ASP A 17 19.02 -6.85 -1.67
N ALA A 18 18.04 -7.11 -2.56
CA ALA A 18 18.16 -6.83 -3.98
C ALA A 18 16.87 -6.24 -4.54
N THR A 19 17.06 -5.31 -5.47
CA THR A 19 16.02 -4.73 -6.30
C THR A 19 15.80 -5.62 -7.51
N LEU A 20 14.60 -6.16 -7.68
CA LEU A 20 14.24 -6.85 -8.91
C LEU A 20 13.64 -5.87 -9.91
N GLY A 21 14.05 -5.94 -11.18
CA GLY A 21 13.47 -5.15 -12.27
C GLY A 21 12.11 -5.64 -12.77
N VAL A 22 11.55 -6.72 -12.18
CA VAL A 22 10.27 -7.32 -12.54
C VAL A 22 9.59 -7.91 -11.29
N GLU A 23 8.27 -7.79 -11.17
CA GLU A 23 7.51 -8.49 -10.13
C GLU A 23 7.71 -10.00 -10.29
N PRO A 24 8.09 -10.75 -9.22
CA PRO A 24 8.28 -12.18 -9.31
C PRO A 24 6.97 -12.87 -9.74
N THR A 25 6.98 -13.46 -10.93
CA THR A 25 5.85 -14.22 -11.46
C THR A 25 5.59 -15.43 -10.56
N ILE A 26 4.47 -15.43 -9.83
CA ILE A 26 4.07 -16.59 -9.03
C ILE A 26 3.64 -17.69 -10.00
N ARG A 27 4.47 -18.74 -10.10
CA ARG A 27 4.28 -19.88 -11.02
C ARG A 27 3.02 -20.70 -10.75
N ASP A 28 2.40 -20.55 -9.58
CA ASP A 28 1.23 -21.34 -9.14
C ASP A 28 -0.10 -20.59 -9.32
N VAL A 29 -0.34 -20.03 -10.51
CA VAL A 29 -1.63 -19.41 -10.86
C VAL A 29 -2.28 -20.17 -12.00
N CYS A 30 -3.53 -20.60 -11.80
CA CYS A 30 -4.28 -21.36 -12.79
C CYS A 30 -4.51 -20.54 -14.07
N ALA A 31 -4.49 -21.16 -15.26
CA ALA A 31 -4.72 -20.45 -16.52
C ALA A 31 -6.05 -19.65 -16.56
N PRO A 32 -7.19 -20.17 -16.04
CA PRO A 32 -8.42 -19.38 -15.92
C PRO A 32 -8.30 -18.15 -15.01
N CYS A 33 -7.47 -18.25 -13.98
CA CYS A 33 -7.21 -17.16 -13.05
C CYS A 33 -6.39 -16.07 -13.75
N ASN A 34 -5.30 -16.49 -14.43
CA ASN A 34 -4.33 -15.60 -15.07
C ASN A 34 -4.89 -14.90 -16.32
N ASN A 35 -5.77 -15.57 -17.07
CA ASN A 35 -6.42 -15.02 -18.26
C ASN A 35 -7.82 -14.44 -17.99
N GLY A 36 -8.23 -14.36 -16.72
CA GLY A 36 -9.57 -13.95 -16.31
C GLY A 36 -9.54 -12.78 -15.34
N PHE A 37 -10.03 -12.98 -14.11
CA PHE A 37 -10.19 -11.88 -13.17
C PHE A 37 -8.86 -11.24 -12.72
N LEU A 38 -7.75 -12.00 -12.68
CA LEU A 38 -6.45 -11.44 -12.26
C LEU A 38 -5.88 -10.50 -13.31
N SER A 39 -5.99 -10.82 -14.61
CA SER A 39 -5.56 -9.93 -15.68
C SER A 39 -6.40 -8.66 -15.74
N ASN A 40 -7.71 -8.76 -15.47
CA ASN A 40 -8.57 -7.57 -15.35
C ASN A 40 -8.12 -6.65 -14.22
N LEU A 41 -7.77 -7.20 -13.05
CA LEU A 41 -7.25 -6.41 -11.92
C LEU A 41 -5.89 -5.77 -12.24
N ASP A 42 -5.01 -6.48 -12.96
CA ASP A 42 -3.71 -5.93 -13.37
C ASP A 42 -3.88 -4.83 -14.42
N GLY A 43 -4.78 -5.00 -15.39
CA GLY A 43 -5.11 -3.96 -16.37
C GLY A 43 -5.69 -2.70 -15.72
N TYR A 44 -6.55 -2.87 -14.72
CA TYR A 44 -7.05 -1.76 -13.90
C TYR A 44 -5.90 -1.03 -13.18
N ALA A 45 -4.96 -1.77 -12.58
CA ALA A 45 -3.82 -1.18 -11.89
C ALA A 45 -2.87 -0.44 -12.82
N CYS A 46 -2.61 -0.95 -14.04
CA CYS A 46 -1.85 -0.23 -15.06
C CYS A 46 -2.51 1.11 -15.41
N THR A 47 -3.84 1.10 -15.61
CA THR A 47 -4.61 2.31 -15.89
C THR A 47 -4.53 3.32 -14.74
N LEU A 48 -4.62 2.87 -13.48
CA LEU A 48 -4.41 3.73 -12.32
C LEU A 48 -2.98 4.27 -12.22
N PHE A 49 -1.99 3.45 -12.60
CA PHE A 49 -0.60 3.89 -12.58
C PHE A 49 -0.39 5.06 -13.54
N ASP A 50 -0.84 4.92 -14.78
CA ASP A 50 -0.71 5.96 -15.79
C ASP A 50 -1.44 7.24 -15.38
N ASN A 51 -2.67 7.10 -14.87
CA ASN A 51 -3.54 8.23 -14.53
C ASN A 51 -3.21 8.92 -13.20
N SER A 52 -2.54 8.24 -12.26
CA SER A 52 -2.36 8.75 -10.90
C SER A 52 -0.96 8.51 -10.34
N PHE A 53 -0.46 7.28 -10.38
CA PHE A 53 0.77 6.93 -9.66
C PHE A 53 2.05 7.36 -10.38
N SER A 54 2.00 7.61 -11.69
CA SER A 54 3.16 7.97 -12.53
C SER A 54 3.81 9.30 -12.13
N LYS A 55 3.03 10.23 -11.56
CA LYS A 55 3.51 11.53 -11.07
C LYS A 55 4.03 11.42 -9.64
N ILE A 56 5.24 11.93 -9.41
CA ILE A 56 5.73 12.21 -8.05
C ILE A 56 5.04 13.47 -7.52
N VAL A 57 4.34 13.31 -6.40
CA VAL A 57 3.57 14.39 -5.77
C VAL A 57 4.47 15.18 -4.83
N GLN A 58 4.42 16.51 -4.93
CA GLN A 58 5.22 17.40 -4.09
C GLN A 58 4.49 17.74 -2.78
N ARG A 59 5.25 18.10 -1.75
CA ARG A 59 4.67 18.48 -0.46
C ARG A 59 3.66 19.62 -0.63
N TYR A 60 2.53 19.52 0.07
CA TYR A 60 1.35 20.38 0.02
C TYR A 60 0.54 20.36 -1.29
N GLU A 61 0.93 19.57 -2.30
CA GLU A 61 0.03 19.36 -3.45
C GLU A 61 -1.24 18.64 -3.02
N THR A 62 -2.37 19.04 -3.60
CA THR A 62 -3.64 18.33 -3.45
C THR A 62 -3.94 17.54 -4.71
N VAL A 63 -4.20 16.24 -4.56
CA VAL A 63 -4.55 15.34 -5.66
C VAL A 63 -5.97 14.84 -5.50
N LYS A 64 -6.77 14.99 -6.55
CA LYS A 64 -8.07 14.31 -6.66
C LYS A 64 -7.82 12.88 -7.15
N PHE A 65 -7.77 11.94 -6.22
CA PHE A 65 -7.57 10.52 -6.52
C PHE A 65 -8.90 9.87 -6.90
N VAL A 66 -9.03 9.44 -8.15
CA VAL A 66 -10.23 8.78 -8.69
C VAL A 66 -9.94 7.29 -8.83
N SER A 67 -10.77 6.45 -8.21
CA SER A 67 -10.61 5.00 -8.28
C SER A 67 -11.94 4.29 -8.02
N ASP A 68 -12.08 3.08 -8.59
CA ASP A 68 -13.08 2.14 -8.14
C ASP A 68 -12.57 1.48 -6.85
N TYR A 69 -13.31 1.69 -5.76
CA TYR A 69 -12.94 1.18 -4.44
C TYR A 69 -12.72 -0.33 -4.42
N HIS A 70 -13.63 -1.10 -5.04
CA HIS A 70 -13.57 -2.56 -5.00
C HIS A 70 -12.44 -3.08 -5.86
N GLN A 71 -12.25 -2.54 -7.07
CA GLN A 71 -11.15 -2.95 -7.94
C GLN A 71 -9.79 -2.61 -7.34
N LEU A 72 -9.62 -1.39 -6.81
CA LEU A 72 -8.38 -0.99 -6.11
C LEU A 72 -8.09 -1.92 -4.94
N LYS A 73 -9.06 -2.13 -4.06
CA LYS A 73 -8.85 -2.94 -2.87
C LYS A 73 -8.59 -4.41 -3.18
N ARG A 74 -9.27 -4.98 -4.17
CA ARG A 74 -9.02 -6.36 -4.63
C ARG A 74 -7.61 -6.51 -5.18
N TRP A 75 -7.17 -5.55 -5.99
CA TRP A 75 -5.81 -5.54 -6.53
C TRP A 75 -4.75 -5.39 -5.42
N LEU A 76 -4.94 -4.46 -4.49
CA LEU A 76 -4.04 -4.30 -3.34
C LEU A 76 -3.97 -5.58 -2.49
N LEU A 77 -5.12 -6.20 -2.20
CA LEU A 77 -5.16 -7.47 -1.45
C LEU A 77 -4.49 -8.63 -2.21
N LYS A 78 -4.61 -8.66 -3.54
CA LYS A 78 -3.86 -9.62 -4.39
C LYS A 78 -2.35 -9.41 -4.22
N VAL A 79 -1.87 -8.17 -4.35
CA VAL A 79 -0.46 -7.82 -4.17
C VAL A 79 0.03 -8.20 -2.77
N CYS A 80 -0.75 -7.91 -1.72
CA CYS A 80 -0.41 -8.30 -0.36
C CYS A 80 -0.43 -9.82 -0.16
N TYR A 81 -1.39 -10.54 -0.73
CA TYR A 81 -1.47 -12.01 -0.65
C TYR A 81 -0.27 -12.67 -1.34
N ASN A 82 0.10 -12.17 -2.52
CA ASN A 82 1.28 -12.61 -3.26
C ASN A 82 2.55 -12.43 -2.43
N SER A 83 2.75 -11.23 -1.85
CA SER A 83 3.85 -10.96 -0.92
C SER A 83 3.85 -11.89 0.30
N ALA A 84 2.69 -12.06 0.95
CA ALA A 84 2.55 -12.90 2.14
C ALA A 84 2.90 -14.37 1.85
N ARG A 85 2.45 -14.91 0.70
CA ARG A 85 2.75 -16.28 0.28
C ARG A 85 4.22 -16.49 -0.02
N VAL A 86 4.83 -15.62 -0.82
CA VAL A 86 6.24 -15.75 -1.25
C VAL A 86 7.18 -15.72 -0.04
N HIS A 87 6.82 -14.97 1.01
CA HIS A 87 7.63 -14.82 2.21
C HIS A 87 7.22 -15.73 3.38
N THR A 88 6.26 -16.65 3.18
CA THR A 88 5.68 -17.48 4.25
C THR A 88 5.33 -16.63 5.48
N ALA A 89 4.74 -15.46 5.23
CA ALA A 89 4.45 -14.49 6.27
C ALA A 89 3.36 -15.02 7.20
N PHE A 90 3.47 -14.70 8.49
CA PHE A 90 2.57 -15.23 9.50
C PHE A 90 1.10 -14.84 9.28
N ASP A 91 0.84 -13.73 8.57
CA ASP A 91 -0.51 -13.23 8.28
C ASP A 91 -1.15 -13.87 7.03
N VAL A 92 -0.48 -14.82 6.37
CA VAL A 92 -1.01 -15.47 5.15
C VAL A 92 -2.39 -16.11 5.37
N PHE A 93 -2.69 -16.55 6.60
CA PHE A 93 -4.00 -17.12 6.95
C PHE A 93 -5.15 -16.11 6.82
N ALA A 94 -4.89 -14.81 7.00
CA ALA A 94 -5.91 -13.76 6.96
C ALA A 94 -6.54 -13.60 5.57
N TYR A 95 -5.88 -14.10 4.51
CA TYR A 95 -6.35 -13.98 3.13
C TYR A 95 -7.32 -15.09 2.71
N GLN A 96 -7.29 -16.26 3.36
CA GLN A 96 -8.16 -17.38 2.96
C GLN A 96 -9.65 -17.00 2.95
N PRO A 97 -10.19 -16.34 4.00
CA PRO A 97 -11.58 -15.86 3.99
C PRO A 97 -11.84 -14.73 2.97
N LEU A 98 -10.79 -14.04 2.51
CA LEU A 98 -10.87 -12.92 1.58
C LEU A 98 -10.79 -13.36 0.11
N LEU A 99 -10.44 -14.61 -0.18
CA LEU A 99 -10.33 -15.09 -1.56
C LEU A 99 -11.60 -14.85 -2.40
N PRO A 100 -12.83 -15.07 -1.89
CA PRO A 100 -14.04 -14.73 -2.65
C PRO A 100 -14.13 -13.24 -3.01
N TYR A 101 -13.68 -12.35 -2.11
CA TYR A 101 -13.63 -10.92 -2.36
C TYR A 101 -12.58 -10.55 -3.40
N ILE A 102 -11.34 -11.03 -3.22
CA ILE A 102 -10.23 -10.79 -4.14
C ILE A 102 -10.57 -11.27 -5.55
N ARG A 103 -11.29 -12.39 -5.66
CA ARG A 103 -11.77 -12.96 -6.94
C ARG A 103 -12.96 -12.22 -7.55
N GLY A 104 -13.56 -11.27 -6.84
CA GLY A 104 -14.77 -10.58 -7.27
C GLY A 104 -16.04 -11.43 -7.24
N VAL A 105 -16.02 -12.56 -6.53
CA VAL A 105 -17.17 -13.47 -6.39
C VAL A 105 -18.19 -12.94 -5.37
N SER A 106 -17.72 -12.26 -4.31
CA SER A 106 -18.60 -11.70 -3.28
C SER A 106 -17.96 -10.49 -2.58
N ASP A 107 -18.74 -9.44 -2.36
CA ASP A 107 -18.30 -8.25 -1.61
C ASP A 107 -18.39 -8.40 -0.07
N ALA A 108 -18.99 -9.48 0.42
CA ALA A 108 -19.31 -9.65 1.83
C ALA A 108 -18.07 -9.60 2.73
N THR A 109 -17.03 -10.35 2.37
CA THR A 109 -15.81 -10.45 3.20
C THR A 109 -14.89 -9.25 3.04
N GLY A 110 -15.09 -8.43 2.00
CA GLY A 110 -14.35 -7.17 1.85
C GLY A 110 -14.56 -6.20 3.01
N ARG A 111 -15.66 -6.29 3.76
CA ARG A 111 -15.96 -5.41 4.90
C ARG A 111 -15.04 -5.62 6.11
N SER A 112 -14.31 -6.73 6.17
CA SER A 112 -13.38 -7.03 7.27
C SER A 112 -12.00 -6.42 7.06
N VAL A 113 -11.81 -5.64 5.98
CA VAL A 113 -10.57 -4.90 5.74
C VAL A 113 -10.92 -3.43 5.57
N HIS A 114 -10.26 -2.53 6.29
CA HIS A 114 -10.35 -1.10 5.98
C HIS A 114 -9.16 -0.68 5.11
N LEU A 115 -9.42 0.25 4.20
CA LEU A 115 -8.43 0.77 3.27
C LEU A 115 -8.23 2.26 3.54
N TYR A 116 -6.99 2.65 3.74
CA TYR A 116 -6.58 4.04 3.88
C TYR A 116 -5.57 4.39 2.81
N ALA A 117 -5.51 5.67 2.46
CA ALA A 117 -4.51 6.21 1.55
C ALA A 117 -3.89 7.46 2.18
N HIS A 118 -2.58 7.62 1.99
CA HIS A 118 -1.88 8.87 2.23
C HIS A 118 -0.85 9.10 1.13
N LEU A 119 -0.34 10.33 1.04
CA LEU A 119 0.67 10.69 0.05
C LEU A 119 2.02 10.94 0.72
N THR A 120 3.10 10.51 0.06
CA THR A 120 4.49 10.79 0.41
C THR A 120 5.13 11.72 -0.62
N TYR A 121 6.05 12.57 -0.15
CA TYR A 121 6.72 13.59 -0.95
C TYR A 121 8.24 13.40 -0.95
N PRO A 122 8.95 13.89 -1.99
CA PRO A 122 10.41 13.91 -1.99
C PRO A 122 10.99 14.70 -0.82
N ASP A 123 12.08 14.22 -0.25
CA ASP A 123 12.77 14.91 0.84
C ASP A 123 14.28 14.71 0.79
N THR A 124 15.00 15.47 1.61
CA THR A 124 16.45 15.39 1.70
C THR A 124 16.87 14.27 2.65
N ALA A 125 17.65 13.30 2.17
CA ALA A 125 18.22 12.28 3.02
C ALA A 125 19.26 12.88 4.01
N PRO A 126 19.40 12.35 5.24
CA PRO A 126 20.41 12.78 6.20
C PRO A 126 21.83 12.72 5.63
N ALA A 127 22.67 13.68 6.01
CA ALA A 127 24.02 13.83 5.44
C ALA A 127 24.90 12.59 5.63
N GLU A 128 24.71 11.86 6.73
CA GLU A 128 25.38 10.60 7.04
C GLU A 128 25.05 9.54 5.98
N ARG A 129 23.78 9.44 5.59
CA ARG A 129 23.29 8.44 4.63
C ARG A 129 23.71 8.82 3.21
N VAL A 130 23.83 10.11 2.92
CA VAL A 130 24.39 10.58 1.65
C VAL A 130 25.85 10.17 1.49
N LYS A 131 26.65 10.18 2.58
CA LYS A 131 28.03 9.64 2.56
C LYS A 131 28.07 8.14 2.28
N ASP A 132 27.03 7.40 2.68
CA ASP A 132 26.86 5.98 2.40
C ASP A 132 26.33 5.68 0.97
N GLY A 133 26.21 6.71 0.12
CA GLY A 133 25.78 6.56 -1.28
C GLY A 133 24.27 6.70 -1.52
N VAL A 134 23.48 7.10 -0.52
CA VAL A 134 22.07 7.45 -0.73
C VAL A 134 21.99 8.80 -1.49
N PRO A 135 21.12 8.94 -2.51
CA PRO A 135 20.89 10.23 -3.16
C PRO A 135 20.46 11.31 -2.17
N ARG A 136 21.00 12.53 -2.30
CA ARG A 136 20.64 13.66 -1.44
C ARG A 136 19.15 13.97 -1.50
N LEU A 137 18.56 13.97 -2.69
CA LEU A 137 17.12 14.06 -2.87
C LEU A 137 16.58 12.63 -2.98
N PHE A 138 15.77 12.23 -2.01
CA PHE A 138 15.14 10.93 -1.97
C PHE A 138 13.70 11.06 -2.47
N GLU A 139 13.44 10.57 -3.67
CA GLU A 139 12.11 10.57 -4.27
C GLU A 139 11.36 9.26 -3.98
N PRO A 140 10.03 9.29 -3.83
CA PRO A 140 9.24 8.09 -3.66
C PRO A 140 9.08 7.40 -5.03
N THR A 141 10.11 6.71 -5.51
CA THR A 141 10.10 5.97 -6.78
C THR A 141 9.88 4.47 -6.58
N SER A 142 10.17 3.96 -5.39
CA SER A 142 10.10 2.53 -5.07
C SER A 142 8.68 2.03 -4.84
N ASN A 143 8.34 0.90 -5.44
CA ASN A 143 7.13 0.14 -5.15
C ASN A 143 7.45 -0.95 -4.11
N ARG A 144 6.70 -1.02 -3.01
CA ARG A 144 6.98 -1.99 -1.94
C ARG A 144 5.72 -2.42 -1.20
N VAL A 145 5.77 -3.64 -0.65
CA VAL A 145 4.72 -4.19 0.19
C VAL A 145 5.30 -4.44 1.58
N GLY A 146 4.73 -3.78 2.58
CA GLY A 146 5.13 -3.88 3.97
C GLY A 146 4.13 -4.64 4.82
N PHE A 147 4.58 -4.98 6.01
CA PHE A 147 3.78 -5.55 7.08
C PHE A 147 4.03 -4.72 8.33
N MET A 148 2.97 -4.35 9.04
CA MET A 148 3.09 -3.63 10.30
C MET A 148 1.99 -4.05 11.28
N ASN A 149 2.23 -3.80 12.55
CA ASN A 149 1.19 -3.88 13.57
C ASN A 149 0.87 -2.50 14.08
N PHE A 150 -0.40 -2.25 14.35
CA PHE A 150 -0.85 -1.02 14.95
C PHE A 150 -1.64 -1.33 16.20
N THR A 151 -1.16 -0.86 17.35
CA THR A 151 -1.79 -1.10 18.64
C THR A 151 -2.58 0.12 19.04
N VAL A 152 -3.86 -0.08 19.31
CA VAL A 152 -4.80 0.99 19.63
C VAL A 152 -5.30 0.78 21.06
N PRO A 153 -5.08 1.73 21.98
CA PRO A 153 -5.66 1.67 23.32
C PRO A 153 -7.17 1.35 23.30
N GLY A 154 -7.59 0.36 24.09
CA GLY A 154 -8.98 -0.10 24.16
C GLY A 154 -9.46 -1.00 23.01
N VAL A 155 -8.79 -1.01 21.87
CA VAL A 155 -9.10 -1.87 20.70
C VAL A 155 -8.15 -3.07 20.60
N GLY A 156 -6.90 -2.88 20.98
CA GLY A 156 -5.83 -3.88 20.88
C GLY A 156 -5.01 -3.77 19.59
N ARG A 157 -4.23 -4.82 19.32
CA ARG A 157 -3.31 -4.88 18.19
C ARG A 157 -4.01 -5.31 16.91
N LYS A 158 -3.81 -4.56 15.82
CA LYS A 158 -4.26 -4.90 14.47
C LYS A 158 -3.10 -5.23 13.56
N VAL A 159 -3.35 -6.24 12.73
CA VAL A 159 -2.49 -6.61 11.61
C VAL A 159 -2.79 -5.67 10.45
N MET A 160 -1.73 -5.11 9.87
CA MET A 160 -1.85 -4.25 8.70
C MET A 160 -0.82 -4.63 7.63
N ARG A 161 -1.23 -4.43 6.38
CA ARG A 161 -0.31 -4.41 5.24
C ARG A 161 -0.22 -3.02 4.67
N THR A 162 0.97 -2.67 4.21
CA THR A 162 1.18 -1.44 3.46
C THR A 162 1.53 -1.77 2.03
N VAL A 163 1.03 -0.98 1.09
CA VAL A 163 1.45 -1.04 -0.30
C VAL A 163 1.81 0.37 -0.70
N HIS A 164 3.08 0.59 -1.00
CA HIS A 164 3.56 1.87 -1.49
C HIS A 164 3.80 1.76 -2.99
N ILE A 165 3.26 2.72 -3.72
CA ILE A 165 3.38 2.87 -5.16
C ILE A 165 3.74 4.32 -5.40
N ARG A 166 5.04 4.55 -5.53
CA ARG A 166 5.60 5.90 -5.63
C ARG A 166 5.08 6.80 -4.51
N SER A 167 4.51 7.97 -4.82
CA SER A 167 3.95 8.90 -3.83
C SER A 167 2.72 8.39 -3.09
N TYR A 168 2.12 7.26 -3.45
CA TYR A 168 0.92 6.75 -2.79
C TYR A 168 1.30 5.64 -1.82
N SER A 169 0.83 5.72 -0.57
CA SER A 169 0.81 4.54 0.29
C SER A 169 -0.60 4.19 0.72
N PHE A 170 -0.89 2.90 0.61
CA PHE A 170 -2.14 2.30 1.00
C PHE A 170 -1.94 1.45 2.23
N PHE A 171 -2.85 1.57 3.19
CA PHE A 171 -2.85 0.78 4.41
C PHE A 171 -4.10 -0.10 4.44
N LEU A 172 -3.90 -1.41 4.63
CA LEU A 172 -4.97 -2.40 4.72
C LEU A 172 -5.02 -2.92 6.15
N ALA A 173 -5.98 -2.45 6.94
CA ALA A 173 -6.20 -2.91 8.31
C ALA A 173 -7.17 -4.08 8.33
N PHE A 174 -6.75 -5.22 8.89
CA PHE A 174 -7.55 -6.44 8.96
C PHE A 174 -8.31 -6.51 10.28
N PHE A 175 -9.60 -6.78 10.18
CA PHE A 175 -10.50 -6.98 11.31
C PHE A 175 -11.06 -8.40 11.29
N GLU A 176 -11.33 -8.95 12.46
CA GLU A 176 -12.04 -10.21 12.52
C GLU A 176 -13.51 -10.02 12.08
N PRO A 177 -14.13 -11.02 11.45
CA PRO A 177 -15.53 -10.91 11.00
C PRO A 177 -16.51 -10.52 12.11
N LYS A 178 -16.22 -10.91 13.36
CA LYS A 178 -17.07 -10.68 14.53
C LYS A 178 -16.85 -9.31 15.20
N GLU A 179 -15.84 -8.54 14.79
CA GLU A 179 -15.58 -7.25 15.42
C GLU A 179 -16.71 -6.27 15.16
N THR A 180 -17.12 -5.54 16.20
CA THR A 180 -18.24 -4.60 16.12
C THR A 180 -17.89 -3.37 15.29
N SER A 181 -18.91 -2.65 14.83
CA SER A 181 -18.72 -1.36 14.15
C SER A 181 -18.06 -0.31 15.06
N ALA A 182 -18.32 -0.36 16.37
CA ALA A 182 -17.71 0.54 17.35
C ALA A 182 -16.18 0.37 17.38
N VAL A 183 -15.69 -0.87 17.54
CA VAL A 183 -14.25 -1.16 17.53
C VAL A 183 -13.57 -0.70 16.24
N ARG A 184 -14.22 -0.90 15.09
CA ARG A 184 -13.71 -0.45 13.80
C ARG A 184 -13.68 1.08 13.69
N THR A 185 -14.67 1.77 14.25
CA THR A 185 -14.76 3.24 14.26
C THR A 185 -13.71 3.84 15.17
N ASP A 186 -13.50 3.26 16.36
CA ASP A 186 -12.47 3.69 17.30
C ASP A 186 -11.07 3.50 16.70
N PHE A 187 -10.85 2.36 16.02
CA PHE A 187 -9.62 2.14 15.26
C PHE A 187 -9.43 3.19 14.17
N ASP A 188 -10.45 3.45 13.34
CA ASP A 188 -10.37 4.45 12.27
C ASP A 188 -9.98 5.82 12.83
N SER A 189 -10.62 6.25 13.92
CA SER A 189 -10.38 7.54 14.54
C SER A 189 -8.93 7.67 15.03
N GLN A 190 -8.44 6.65 15.73
CA GLN A 190 -7.08 6.68 16.28
C GLN A 190 -6.02 6.55 15.18
N PHE A 191 -6.23 5.65 14.21
CA PHE A 191 -5.32 5.52 13.08
C PHE A 191 -5.21 6.82 12.26
N LEU A 192 -6.34 7.49 11.99
CA LEU A 192 -6.35 8.75 11.24
C LEU A 192 -5.77 9.94 12.03
N ALA A 193 -5.79 9.87 13.37
CA ALA A 193 -5.13 10.87 14.21
C ALA A 193 -3.61 10.71 14.19
N GLU A 194 -3.12 9.47 14.13
CA GLU A 194 -1.68 9.14 14.16
C GLU A 194 -0.99 9.22 12.80
N ILE A 195 -1.73 9.10 11.69
CA ILE A 195 -1.15 9.16 10.34
C ILE A 195 -1.54 10.49 9.67
N PRO A 196 -0.61 11.46 9.58
CA PRO A 196 -0.91 12.79 9.02
C PRO A 196 -1.49 12.71 7.62
N ASN A 197 -2.59 13.43 7.41
CA ASN A 197 -3.30 13.56 6.13
C ASN A 197 -3.71 12.22 5.47
N ALA A 198 -3.74 11.13 6.23
CA ALA A 198 -4.34 9.90 5.77
C ALA A 198 -5.86 10.06 5.63
N VAL A 199 -6.44 9.36 4.66
CA VAL A 199 -7.88 9.32 4.44
C VAL A 199 -8.34 7.88 4.32
N ARG A 200 -9.45 7.55 4.98
CA ARG A 200 -10.14 6.27 4.80
C ARG A 200 -10.89 6.27 3.47
N LEU A 201 -10.55 5.35 2.58
CA LEU A 201 -11.29 5.11 1.34
C LEU A 201 -12.56 4.31 1.62
N ARG A 202 -13.66 4.66 0.94
CA ARG A 202 -14.98 4.05 1.13
C ARG A 202 -15.63 3.70 -0.21
N PRO A 203 -16.45 2.62 -0.27
CA PRO A 203 -17.18 2.25 -1.48
C PRO A 203 -18.08 3.35 -2.05
N SER A 204 -18.60 4.22 -1.18
CA SER A 204 -19.49 5.32 -1.55
C SER A 204 -18.78 6.51 -2.22
N SER A 205 -17.45 6.48 -2.33
CA SER A 205 -16.65 7.58 -2.87
C SER A 205 -15.87 7.11 -4.10
N SER A 206 -16.22 7.66 -5.27
CA SER A 206 -15.48 7.43 -6.52
C SER A 206 -14.25 8.32 -6.66
N ALA A 207 -14.18 9.39 -5.87
CA ALA A 207 -13.05 10.30 -5.81
C ALA A 207 -12.79 10.75 -4.37
N VAL A 208 -11.51 10.89 -4.02
CA VAL A 208 -11.06 11.40 -2.72
C VAL A 208 -10.00 12.47 -2.94
N SER A 209 -10.08 13.56 -2.17
CA SER A 209 -9.03 14.58 -2.15
C SER A 209 -7.95 14.16 -1.15
N LEU A 210 -6.71 14.05 -1.62
CA LEU A 210 -5.55 13.72 -0.81
C LEU A 210 -4.61 14.92 -0.79
N VAL A 211 -4.22 15.37 0.40
CA VAL A 211 -3.22 16.43 0.59
C VAL A 211 -1.87 15.77 0.85
N CYS A 212 -0.85 16.15 0.10
CA CYS A 212 0.50 15.59 0.22
C CYS A 212 1.29 16.26 1.34
N ASP A 213 0.90 15.98 2.57
CA ASP A 213 1.65 16.40 3.76
C ASP A 213 1.66 15.25 4.78
N GLY A 214 1.90 14.05 4.27
CA GLY A 214 2.12 12.83 5.05
C GLY A 214 3.58 12.69 5.46
N TRP A 215 4.11 11.49 5.31
CA TRP A 215 5.53 11.23 5.56
C TRP A 215 6.40 11.65 4.37
N SER A 216 7.63 12.06 4.66
CA SER A 216 8.65 12.16 3.63
C SER A 216 8.92 10.79 3.00
N ALA A 217 9.42 10.77 1.78
CA ALA A 217 9.83 9.54 1.11
C ALA A 217 10.96 8.83 1.89
N TRP A 218 11.81 9.59 2.56
CA TRP A 218 12.90 9.08 3.40
C TRP A 218 12.38 8.38 4.66
N ASP A 219 11.53 9.05 5.45
CA ASP A 219 10.99 8.47 6.69
C ASP A 219 10.12 7.24 6.40
N SER A 220 9.36 7.32 5.30
CA SER A 220 8.57 6.20 4.79
C SER A 220 9.45 5.00 4.38
N PHE A 221 10.68 5.24 3.92
CA PHE A 221 11.64 4.20 3.56
C PHE A 221 12.32 3.62 4.81
N GLU A 222 12.90 4.44 5.68
CA GLU A 222 13.58 3.95 6.89
C GLU A 222 12.60 3.28 7.87
N GLY A 223 11.40 3.86 8.07
CA GLY A 223 10.35 3.25 8.91
C GLY A 223 9.90 1.87 8.42
N SER A 224 10.02 1.59 7.12
CA SER A 224 9.70 0.26 6.57
C SER A 224 10.66 -0.85 7.04
N ARG A 225 11.83 -0.51 7.58
CA ARG A 225 12.84 -1.47 8.05
C ARG A 225 12.56 -1.98 9.47
N VAL A 226 11.85 -1.20 10.28
CA VAL A 226 11.56 -1.49 11.69
C VAL A 226 10.20 -2.18 11.92
N ASN A 227 9.36 -2.33 10.88
CA ASN A 227 7.98 -2.85 10.99
C ASN A 227 7.14 -2.12 12.07
N GLN A 228 7.54 -0.89 12.42
CA GLN A 228 6.92 0.00 13.39
C GLN A 228 6.85 1.38 12.73
N ILE A 229 5.80 2.14 13.02
CA ILE A 229 5.83 3.56 12.71
C ILE A 229 6.80 4.19 13.69
N VAL A 230 7.89 4.76 13.19
CA VAL A 230 8.72 5.67 13.97
C VAL A 230 7.95 6.98 13.99
N VAL A 231 7.20 7.23 15.06
CA VAL A 231 6.72 8.57 15.38
C VAL A 231 7.85 9.18 16.18
N GLU A 232 8.53 10.20 15.64
CA GLU A 232 9.44 11.00 16.46
C GLU A 232 8.60 11.73 17.52
N GLU A 233 9.01 11.61 18.80
CA GLU A 233 8.43 12.35 19.93
C GLU A 233 8.64 13.87 19.82
#